data_AF-A0A6B1GJV3-F1
#
_entry.id   AF-A0A6B1GJV3-F1
#
_cell.length_a   1.000
_cell.length_b   1.000
_cell.length_c   1.000
_cell.angle_alpha   90.00
_cell.angle_beta   90.00
_cell.angle_gamma   90.00
#
_symmetry.space_group_name_H-M   'P 1'
#
loop_
_entity.id
_entity.type
_entity.pdbx_description
1 polymer ?
#
loop_
_entity_poly.entity_id
_entity_poly.type
_entity_poly.pdbx_seq_one_letter_code
_entity_poly.pdbx_strand_id
1 'polypeptide(L)'
;MTTATLAAPPAFRTDAEESEHGFGSWQSSPESSHVTPESPATSPRSLPMQFLVRLLQFVEWGPGWDGAGAEHVDRATAEVALRTAESMLTAAPEPFVAPAPSGSLLLQWDFADGSSVEVYVDSETDFPSAATLTRDGVVYEVELIGPTTLRSLLEEHAAMATAR
;
A
#
# COMPACT_ATOMS: atom_id res chain seq x y z
N MET A 1 37.73 25.94 -5.76
CA MET A 1 36.47 25.18 -5.56
C MET A 1 36.41 24.85 -4.08
N THR A 2 35.43 25.42 -3.40
CA THR A 2 35.39 25.61 -1.95
C THR A 2 34.57 24.52 -1.30
N THR A 3 35.16 23.77 -0.36
CA THR A 3 34.50 22.86 0.57
C THR A 3 33.74 23.66 1.62
N ALA A 4 32.44 23.43 1.77
CA ALA A 4 31.62 24.05 2.82
C ALA A 4 31.55 23.12 4.04
N THR A 5 32.09 23.59 5.16
CA THR A 5 32.06 22.98 6.48
C THR A 5 30.72 23.24 7.17
N LEU A 6 30.16 22.16 7.74
CA LEU A 6 28.95 22.09 8.56
C LEU A 6 29.14 22.81 9.90
N ALA A 7 28.25 23.76 10.24
CA ALA A 7 28.17 24.38 11.56
C ALA A 7 26.79 24.14 12.17
N ALA A 8 26.75 23.51 13.35
CA ALA A 8 25.55 23.29 14.14
C ALA A 8 25.24 24.50 15.06
N PRO A 9 23.96 24.84 15.31
CA PRO A 9 23.59 25.77 16.38
C PRO A 9 23.10 25.07 17.68
N PRO A 10 23.06 25.81 18.82
CA PRO A 10 23.29 25.27 20.16
C PRO A 10 22.04 24.86 20.96
N ALA A 11 22.31 24.12 22.04
CA ALA A 11 21.38 23.62 23.04
C ALA A 11 20.62 24.74 23.78
N PHE A 12 19.30 24.57 23.92
CA PHE A 12 18.48 25.31 24.87
C PHE A 12 18.34 24.51 26.17
N ARG A 13 18.83 25.12 27.25
CA ARG A 13 18.54 24.77 28.63
C ARG A 13 17.50 25.78 29.12
N THR A 14 16.42 25.32 29.74
CA THR A 14 15.61 26.17 30.61
C THR A 14 15.15 25.37 31.82
N ASP A 15 15.51 25.96 32.95
CA ASP A 15 15.24 25.72 34.35
C ASP A 15 13.86 25.14 34.70
N ALA A 16 13.91 24.26 35.71
CA ALA A 16 12.80 23.94 36.57
C ALA A 16 12.76 24.98 37.71
N GLU A 17 11.61 25.61 37.91
CA GLU A 17 11.27 26.18 39.21
C GLU A 17 9.85 25.79 39.64
N GLU A 18 9.82 25.41 40.90
CA GLU A 18 8.78 24.93 41.77
C GLU A 18 7.83 26.07 42.18
N SER A 19 6.55 25.78 42.43
CA SER A 19 5.77 26.45 43.47
C SER A 19 4.45 25.73 43.75
N GLU A 20 4.31 25.35 45.00
CA GLU A 20 3.16 24.72 45.64
C GLU A 20 2.02 25.72 45.94
N HIS A 21 0.88 25.13 46.30
CA HIS A 21 -0.24 25.63 47.13
C HIS A 21 -1.58 25.83 46.42
N GLY A 22 -2.59 25.08 46.90
CA GLY A 22 -4.00 25.38 46.61
C GLY A 22 -4.95 24.27 47.06
N PHE A 23 -5.52 24.43 48.24
CA PHE A 23 -6.46 23.52 48.89
C PHE A 23 -7.76 23.27 48.11
N GLY A 24 -8.20 22.00 48.15
CA GLY A 24 -9.58 21.57 48.46
C GLY A 24 -10.77 22.33 47.84
N SER A 25 -11.41 21.70 46.86
CA SER A 25 -12.86 21.79 46.69
C SER A 25 -13.38 20.47 46.15
N TRP A 26 -14.17 19.80 47.00
CA TRP A 26 -14.97 18.63 46.64
C TRP A 26 -16.09 19.11 45.72
N GLN A 27 -16.02 18.76 44.43
CA GLN A 27 -17.18 18.74 43.56
C GLN A 27 -17.27 17.37 42.90
N SER A 28 -18.33 16.67 43.31
CA SER A 28 -18.78 15.39 42.77
C SER A 28 -18.84 15.42 41.25
N SER A 29 -18.08 14.54 40.61
CA SER A 29 -18.34 14.12 39.22
C SER A 29 -18.77 12.66 39.26
N PRO A 30 -19.89 12.29 38.63
CA PRO A 30 -20.29 10.89 38.54
C PRO A 30 -19.23 10.11 37.75
N GLU A 31 -18.90 8.93 38.24
CA GLU A 31 -18.22 7.89 37.48
C GLU A 31 -19.03 7.59 36.20
N SER A 32 -18.79 8.34 35.14
CA SER A 32 -19.00 7.84 33.79
C SER A 32 -17.79 7.00 33.48
N SER A 33 -17.92 5.68 33.70
CA SER A 33 -17.11 4.69 33.02
C SER A 33 -17.30 4.87 31.52
N HIS A 34 -16.55 5.80 30.93
CA HIS A 34 -16.39 5.88 29.50
C HIS A 34 -15.53 4.67 29.13
N VAL A 35 -16.20 3.53 28.95
CA VAL A 35 -15.67 2.47 28.10
C VAL A 35 -15.51 3.15 26.74
N THR A 36 -14.30 3.58 26.43
CA THR A 36 -13.89 3.80 25.05
C THR A 36 -14.20 2.49 24.35
N PRO A 37 -15.09 2.45 23.33
CA PRO A 37 -15.16 1.27 22.50
C PRO A 37 -13.77 1.12 21.90
N GLU A 38 -13.04 0.08 22.31
CA GLU A 38 -11.84 -0.33 21.60
C GLU A 38 -12.29 -0.53 20.16
N SER A 39 -11.91 0.41 19.29
CA SER A 39 -12.02 0.22 17.84
C SER A 39 -11.53 -1.19 17.56
N PRO A 40 -12.28 -2.02 16.82
CA PRO A 40 -11.81 -3.34 16.48
C PRO A 40 -10.45 -3.14 15.83
N ALA A 41 -9.40 -3.65 16.47
CA ALA A 41 -8.08 -3.68 15.89
C ALA A 41 -8.20 -4.58 14.66
N THR A 42 -8.48 -3.96 13.51
CA THR A 42 -8.47 -4.62 12.22
C THR A 42 -7.07 -5.18 12.11
N SER A 43 -6.96 -6.50 12.30
CA SER A 43 -5.68 -7.19 12.19
C SER A 43 -5.06 -6.79 10.86
N PRO A 44 -3.76 -6.44 10.82
CA PRO A 44 -3.12 -6.07 9.56
C PRO A 44 -3.35 -7.21 8.58
N ARG A 45 -4.05 -6.92 7.48
CA ARG A 45 -4.18 -7.89 6.39
C ARG A 45 -2.78 -8.13 5.86
N SER A 46 -2.38 -9.40 5.83
CA SER A 46 -1.17 -9.85 5.14
C SER A 46 -1.57 -10.57 3.86
N LEU A 47 -0.70 -10.51 2.87
CA LEU A 47 -0.87 -11.33 1.67
C LEU A 47 -0.82 -12.81 2.06
N PRO A 48 -1.65 -13.66 1.45
CA PRO A 48 -1.58 -15.08 1.71
C PRO A 48 -0.30 -15.68 1.14
N MET A 49 0.10 -16.79 1.74
CA MET A 49 1.30 -17.53 1.35
C MET A 49 1.30 -17.92 -0.14
N GLN A 50 0.14 -18.20 -0.73
CA GLN A 50 0.02 -18.52 -2.16
C GLN A 50 0.47 -17.38 -3.09
N PHE A 51 0.22 -16.13 -2.72
CA PHE A 51 0.68 -14.96 -3.47
C PHE A 51 2.21 -14.88 -3.43
N LEU A 52 2.79 -15.06 -2.25
CA LEU A 52 4.24 -15.06 -2.05
C LEU A 52 4.93 -16.20 -2.81
N VAL A 53 4.34 -17.39 -2.78
CA VAL A 53 4.84 -18.55 -3.53
C VAL A 53 4.81 -18.27 -5.04
N ARG A 54 3.75 -17.64 -5.55
CA ARG A 54 3.66 -17.26 -6.97
C ARG A 54 4.74 -16.27 -7.37
N LEU A 55 4.95 -15.21 -6.58
CA LEU A 55 6.02 -14.26 -6.82
C LEU A 55 7.39 -14.94 -6.91
N LEU A 56 7.70 -15.83 -5.95
CA LEU A 56 8.98 -16.56 -5.94
C LEU A 56 9.11 -17.47 -7.16
N GLN A 57 8.04 -18.18 -7.56
CA GLN A 57 8.06 -19.01 -8.76
C GLN A 57 8.39 -18.20 -10.02
N PHE A 58 7.83 -17.00 -10.16
CA PHE A 58 8.09 -16.15 -11.33
C PHE A 58 9.55 -15.69 -11.37
N VAL A 59 10.15 -15.38 -10.22
CA VAL A 59 11.58 -15.05 -10.10
C VAL A 59 12.48 -16.25 -10.39
N GLU A 60 12.02 -17.47 -10.18
CA GLU A 60 12.79 -18.68 -10.48
C GLU A 60 12.69 -19.10 -11.95
N TRP A 61 11.72 -18.57 -12.69
CA TRP A 61 11.55 -18.88 -14.11
C TRP A 61 12.65 -18.24 -14.94
N GLY A 62 13.44 -19.06 -15.62
CA GLY A 62 14.43 -18.57 -16.58
C GLY A 62 13.79 -17.86 -17.78
N PRO A 63 14.60 -17.16 -18.60
CA PRO A 63 14.11 -16.54 -19.82
C PRO A 63 13.51 -17.58 -20.78
N GLY A 64 12.48 -17.19 -21.52
CA GLY A 64 11.74 -18.02 -22.44
C GLY A 64 10.79 -19.02 -21.76
N TRP A 65 10.38 -18.77 -20.51
CA TRP A 65 9.48 -19.65 -19.74
C TRP A 65 8.13 -19.90 -20.41
N ASP A 66 7.70 -18.99 -21.28
CA ASP A 66 6.47 -19.07 -22.07
C ASP A 66 6.64 -19.77 -23.42
N GLY A 67 7.86 -20.16 -23.79
CA GLY A 67 8.20 -20.73 -25.09
C GLY A 67 8.19 -19.73 -26.26
N ALA A 68 7.92 -18.45 -26.00
CA ALA A 68 7.90 -17.37 -27.00
C ALA A 68 8.99 -16.32 -26.75
N GLY A 69 9.86 -16.54 -25.77
CA GLY A 69 11.00 -15.67 -25.49
C GLY A 69 10.73 -14.62 -24.41
N ALA A 70 9.77 -14.87 -23.50
CA ALA A 70 9.53 -14.00 -22.37
C ALA A 70 10.81 -13.69 -21.58
N GLU A 71 10.92 -12.46 -21.14
CA GLU A 71 12.00 -12.02 -20.28
C GLU A 71 11.88 -12.62 -18.88
N HIS A 72 13.01 -12.60 -18.16
CA HIS A 72 13.08 -13.04 -16.78
C HIS A 72 12.45 -12.00 -15.85
N VAL A 73 11.74 -12.44 -14.82
CA VAL A 73 11.25 -11.54 -13.77
C VAL A 73 12.33 -11.38 -12.71
N ASP A 74 12.89 -10.19 -12.60
CA ASP A 74 13.89 -9.90 -11.58
C ASP A 74 13.30 -9.88 -10.17
N ARG A 75 14.13 -10.25 -9.18
CA ARG A 75 13.75 -10.19 -7.76
C ARG A 75 13.30 -8.78 -7.33
N ALA A 76 13.93 -7.74 -7.86
CA ALA A 76 13.56 -6.36 -7.57
C ALA A 76 12.12 -6.05 -8.02
N THR A 77 11.71 -6.54 -9.19
CA THR A 77 10.33 -6.42 -9.70
C THR A 77 9.34 -7.12 -8.76
N ALA A 78 9.67 -8.33 -8.28
CA ALA A 78 8.84 -9.04 -7.31
C ALA A 78 8.72 -8.29 -5.98
N GLU A 79 9.78 -7.61 -5.52
CA GLU A 79 9.74 -6.78 -4.32
C GLU A 79 8.86 -5.53 -4.50
N VAL A 80 8.87 -4.89 -5.67
CA VAL A 80 7.96 -3.77 -6.01
C VAL A 80 6.51 -4.27 -6.03
N ALA A 81 6.25 -5.42 -6.66
CA ALA A 81 4.93 -6.04 -6.69
C ALA A 81 4.40 -6.33 -5.28
N LEU A 82 5.26 -6.93 -4.44
CA LEU A 82 4.92 -7.24 -3.05
C LEU A 82 4.53 -5.98 -2.27
N ARG A 83 5.38 -4.94 -2.29
CA ARG A 83 5.10 -3.68 -1.58
C ARG A 83 3.83 -3.00 -2.08
N THR A 84 3.64 -2.98 -3.41
CA THR A 84 2.44 -2.41 -4.03
C THR A 84 1.19 -3.15 -3.54
N ALA A 85 1.17 -4.48 -3.63
CA ALA A 85 0.04 -5.29 -3.19
C ALA A 85 -0.25 -5.13 -1.69
N GLU A 86 0.77 -5.18 -0.83
CA GLU A 86 0.62 -4.99 0.63
C GLU A 86 0.01 -3.62 0.97
N SER A 87 0.46 -2.55 0.30
CA SER A 87 -0.05 -1.20 0.54
C SER A 87 -1.54 -1.03 0.17
N MET A 88 -2.08 -1.90 -0.69
CA MET A 88 -3.46 -1.83 -1.19
C MET A 88 -4.44 -2.75 -0.46
N LEU A 89 -3.99 -3.64 0.44
CA LEU A 89 -4.86 -4.59 1.15
C LEU A 89 -5.95 -3.96 2.04
N THR A 90 -5.76 -2.70 2.42
CA THR A 90 -6.75 -1.92 3.18
C THR A 90 -7.85 -1.33 2.30
N ALA A 91 -7.60 -1.21 1.00
CA ALA A 91 -8.48 -0.57 0.02
C ALA A 91 -9.28 -1.56 -0.81
N ALA A 92 -8.68 -2.71 -1.14
CA ALA A 92 -9.21 -3.67 -2.09
C ALA A 92 -9.05 -5.13 -1.61
N PRO A 93 -9.67 -6.10 -2.31
CA PRO A 93 -9.31 -7.50 -2.16
C PRO A 93 -7.83 -7.74 -2.48
N GLU A 94 -7.37 -8.97 -2.23
CA GLU A 94 -6.06 -9.41 -2.68
C GLU A 94 -5.99 -9.39 -4.21
N PRO A 95 -4.91 -8.86 -4.81
CA PRO A 95 -4.73 -8.94 -6.24
C PRO A 95 -4.32 -10.35 -6.68
N PHE A 96 -4.77 -10.75 -7.86
CA PHE A 96 -4.10 -11.77 -8.64
C PHE A 96 -2.75 -11.25 -9.13
N VAL A 97 -1.76 -12.14 -9.26
CA VAL A 97 -0.43 -11.82 -9.80
C VAL A 97 -0.04 -12.76 -10.93
N ALA A 98 0.46 -12.19 -12.03
CA ALA A 98 0.97 -12.92 -13.17
C ALA A 98 2.21 -12.26 -13.77
N PRO A 99 3.10 -13.02 -14.43
CA PRO A 99 4.23 -12.45 -15.17
C PRO A 99 3.80 -12.02 -16.56
N ALA A 100 4.35 -10.89 -17.00
CA ALA A 100 4.23 -10.40 -18.35
C ALA A 100 5.45 -10.85 -19.21
N PRO A 101 5.31 -10.95 -20.54
CA PRO A 101 6.41 -11.32 -21.42
C PRO A 101 7.64 -10.38 -21.36
N SER A 102 7.45 -9.15 -20.88
CA SER A 102 8.50 -8.13 -20.74
C SER A 102 9.24 -8.17 -19.39
N GLY A 103 9.10 -9.24 -18.59
CA GLY A 103 9.76 -9.35 -17.29
C GLY A 103 9.14 -8.51 -16.17
N SER A 104 8.09 -7.74 -16.48
CA SER A 104 7.23 -7.08 -15.50
C SER A 104 6.21 -8.06 -14.89
N LEU A 105 5.61 -7.65 -13.78
CA LEU A 105 4.51 -8.37 -13.14
C LEU A 105 3.20 -7.58 -13.29
N LEU A 106 2.12 -8.29 -13.58
CA LEU A 106 0.75 -7.79 -13.52
C LEU A 106 0.20 -8.03 -12.11
N LEU A 107 -0.35 -6.99 -11.49
CA LEU A 107 -1.27 -7.09 -10.35
C LEU A 107 -2.68 -6.74 -10.83
N GLN A 108 -3.64 -7.61 -10.56
CA GLN A 108 -5.02 -7.45 -11.00
C GLN A 108 -6.00 -7.59 -9.83
N TRP A 109 -6.87 -6.60 -9.66
CA TRP A 109 -7.99 -6.64 -8.73
C TRP A 109 -9.29 -6.82 -9.49
N ASP A 110 -9.98 -7.93 -9.24
CA ASP A 110 -11.33 -8.16 -9.76
C ASP A 110 -12.37 -7.81 -8.71
N PHE A 111 -13.41 -7.08 -9.13
CA PHE A 111 -14.48 -6.61 -8.27
C PHE A 111 -15.80 -7.34 -8.57
N ALA A 112 -16.66 -7.44 -7.56
CA ALA A 112 -17.93 -8.17 -7.70
C ALA A 112 -18.91 -7.52 -8.70
N ASP A 113 -18.71 -6.23 -9.02
CA ASP A 113 -19.50 -5.54 -10.04
C ASP A 113 -19.07 -5.87 -11.49
N GLY A 114 -18.03 -6.70 -11.65
CA GLY A 114 -17.48 -7.13 -12.94
C GLY A 114 -16.39 -6.20 -13.48
N SER A 115 -16.02 -5.15 -12.74
CA SER A 115 -14.87 -4.31 -13.08
C SER A 115 -13.55 -4.94 -12.63
N SER A 116 -12.45 -4.59 -13.30
CA SER A 116 -11.09 -4.98 -12.91
C SER A 116 -10.13 -3.79 -12.99
N VAL A 117 -9.16 -3.76 -12.09
CA VAL A 117 -8.04 -2.81 -12.12
C VAL A 117 -6.75 -3.60 -12.27
N GLU A 118 -5.96 -3.25 -13.27
CA GLU A 118 -4.70 -3.89 -13.62
C GLU A 118 -3.56 -2.87 -13.52
N VAL A 119 -2.45 -3.24 -12.89
CA VAL A 119 -1.21 -2.46 -12.91
C VAL A 119 -0.05 -3.36 -13.27
N TYR A 120 0.84 -2.83 -14.13
CA TYR A 120 2.11 -3.47 -14.43
C TYR A 120 3.18 -2.85 -13.57
N VAL A 121 3.99 -3.69 -12.94
CA VAL A 121 5.11 -3.28 -12.10
C VAL A 121 6.40 -3.85 -12.63
N ASP A 122 7.43 -3.02 -12.59
CA ASP A 122 8.80 -3.34 -12.96
C ASP A 122 9.74 -2.78 -11.88
N SER A 123 11.02 -3.10 -11.97
CA SER A 123 12.03 -2.57 -11.06
C SER A 123 12.60 -1.21 -11.47
N GLU A 124 12.22 -0.67 -12.63
CA GLU A 124 12.67 0.66 -13.06
C GLU A 124 11.94 1.76 -12.30
N THR A 125 10.76 1.45 -11.76
CA THR A 125 9.93 2.35 -10.98
C THR A 125 9.67 1.81 -9.57
N ASP A 126 9.64 2.70 -8.58
CA ASP A 126 9.29 2.30 -7.20
C ASP A 126 7.78 1.99 -7.04
N PHE A 127 6.96 2.52 -7.96
CA PHE A 127 5.51 2.42 -7.96
C PHE A 127 4.97 2.56 -9.40
N PRO A 128 3.91 1.82 -9.79
CA PRO A 128 3.33 1.93 -11.13
C PRO A 128 2.82 3.35 -11.42
N SER A 129 3.10 3.83 -12.63
CA SER A 129 2.67 5.16 -13.10
C SER A 129 1.33 5.14 -13.84
N ALA A 130 0.81 3.96 -14.17
CA ALA A 130 -0.47 3.80 -14.85
C ALA A 130 -1.23 2.55 -14.36
N ALA A 131 -2.54 2.62 -14.44
CA ALA A 131 -3.45 1.49 -14.28
C ALA A 131 -4.36 1.36 -15.49
N THR A 132 -4.73 0.12 -15.80
CA THR A 132 -5.83 -0.16 -16.72
C THR A 132 -7.07 -0.49 -15.90
N LEU A 133 -8.12 0.29 -16.07
CA LEU A 133 -9.44 0.01 -15.51
C LEU A 133 -10.33 -0.57 -16.60
N THR A 134 -10.88 -1.77 -16.37
CA THR A 134 -11.92 -2.34 -17.23
C THR A 134 -13.26 -2.29 -16.51
N ARG A 135 -14.28 -1.73 -17.16
CA ARG A 135 -15.63 -1.62 -16.62
C ARG A 135 -16.66 -1.66 -17.73
N ASP A 136 -17.70 -2.48 -17.56
CA ASP A 136 -18.79 -2.64 -18.53
C ASP A 136 -18.29 -2.97 -19.97
N GLY A 137 -17.16 -3.67 -20.07
CA GLY A 137 -16.49 -3.99 -21.34
C GLY A 137 -15.69 -2.85 -21.97
N VAL A 138 -15.58 -1.70 -21.29
CA VAL A 138 -14.79 -0.54 -21.72
C VAL A 138 -13.48 -0.50 -20.94
N VAL A 139 -12.38 -0.24 -21.65
CA VAL A 139 -11.04 -0.14 -21.08
C VAL A 139 -10.64 1.33 -20.97
N TYR A 140 -10.15 1.73 -19.80
CA TYR A 140 -9.68 3.07 -19.49
C TYR A 140 -8.23 2.99 -19.02
N GLU A 141 -7.39 3.88 -19.55
CA GLU A 141 -6.05 4.09 -19.03
C GLU A 141 -6.09 5.22 -18.00
N VAL A 142 -5.58 4.94 -16.81
CA VAL A 142 -5.61 5.85 -15.67
C VAL A 142 -4.18 6.18 -15.27
N GLU A 143 -3.81 7.45 -15.37
CA GLU A 143 -2.53 7.93 -14.88
C GLU A 143 -2.50 7.91 -13.33
N LEU A 144 -1.48 7.25 -12.77
CA LEU A 144 -1.29 7.13 -11.34
C LEU A 144 -0.28 8.17 -10.86
N ILE A 145 -0.78 9.16 -10.12
CA ILE A 145 0.04 10.16 -9.44
C ILE A 145 0.42 9.61 -8.05
N GLY A 146 1.18 8.51 -8.06
CA GLY A 146 1.63 7.81 -6.87
C GLY A 146 0.58 6.90 -6.21
N PRO A 147 0.88 6.37 -5.00
CA PRO A 147 0.10 5.30 -4.39
C PRO A 147 -1.31 5.71 -3.98
N THR A 148 -1.54 6.98 -3.65
CA THR A 148 -2.85 7.46 -3.23
C THR A 148 -3.87 7.38 -4.37
N THR A 149 -3.46 7.59 -5.62
CA THR A 149 -4.36 7.53 -6.78
C THR A 149 -4.85 6.11 -7.01
N LEU A 150 -3.94 5.12 -7.01
CA LEU A 150 -4.32 3.71 -7.12
C LEU A 150 -5.21 3.29 -5.96
N ARG A 151 -4.85 3.69 -4.74
CA ARG A 151 -5.67 3.40 -3.55
C ARG A 151 -7.10 3.93 -3.69
N SER A 152 -7.25 5.18 -4.12
CA SER A 152 -8.56 5.83 -4.27
C SER A 152 -9.40 5.12 -5.33
N LEU A 153 -8.78 4.74 -6.45
CA LEU A 153 -9.42 3.96 -7.51
C LEU A 153 -9.92 2.61 -6.98
N LEU A 154 -9.10 1.90 -6.21
CA LEU A 154 -9.45 0.61 -5.63
C LEU A 154 -10.57 0.73 -4.58
N GLU A 155 -10.52 1.75 -3.71
CA GLU A 155 -11.55 2.00 -2.69
C GLU A 155 -12.91 2.34 -3.32
N GLU A 156 -12.93 3.15 -4.38
CA GLU A 156 -14.15 3.49 -5.12
C GLU A 156 -14.82 2.21 -5.65
N HIS A 157 -14.05 1.37 -6.34
CA HIS A 157 -14.57 0.14 -6.93
C HIS A 157 -14.97 -0.92 -5.89
N ALA A 158 -14.23 -1.03 -4.78
CA ALA A 158 -14.61 -1.88 -3.66
C ALA A 158 -15.92 -1.43 -3.01
N ALA A 159 -16.14 -0.12 -2.87
CA ALA A 159 -17.37 0.44 -2.31
C ALA A 159 -18.57 0.20 -3.25
N MET A 160 -18.39 0.40 -4.55
CA MET A 160 -19.43 0.16 -5.56
C MET A 160 -19.86 -1.31 -5.62
N ALA A 161 -18.90 -2.24 -5.48
CA ALA A 161 -19.15 -3.67 -5.44
C ALA A 161 -20.00 -4.10 -4.23
N THR A 162 -19.94 -3.36 -3.12
CA THR A 162 -20.66 -3.69 -1.87
C THR A 162 -22.09 -3.11 -1.84
N ALA A 163 -22.40 -2.14 -2.71
CA ALA A 163 -23.68 -1.43 -2.72
C ALA A 163 -24.79 -2.11 -3.57
N ARG A 164 -24.52 -3.26 -4.19
CA ARG A 164 -25.45 -4.03 -5.04
C ARG A 164 -25.96 -5.27 -4.32
#